data_AF-A0A7V1MQ39-F1
#
_entry.id   AF-A0A7V1MQ39-F1
#
_cell.length_a   1.000
_cell.length_b   1.000
_cell.length_c   1.000
_cell.angle_alpha   90.00
_cell.angle_beta   90.00
_cell.angle_gamma   90.00
#
_symmetry.space_group_name_H-M   'P 1'
#
loop_
_entity.id
_entity.type
_entity.pdbx_description
1 polymer ?
#
loop_
_entity_poly.entity_id
_entity_poly.type
_entity_poly.pdbx_seq_one_letter_code
_entity_poly.pdbx_strand_id
1 'polypeptide(L)' 'TNVGGIPDSIKDGYDGILIPSHDSNLFACAIEEVVQNSDLRQRLIKNGYSRARELTIESFTERILAVLEMQIESKNDA' A
#
# COMPACT_ATOMS: atom_id res chain seq x y z
N THR A 1 5.81 8.81 -5.62
CA THR A 1 5.27 9.62 -6.72
C THR A 1 4.20 8.82 -7.44
N ASN A 2 3.29 9.47 -8.18
CA ASN A 2 2.19 8.81 -8.88
C ASN A 2 2.65 8.13 -10.20
N VAL A 3 3.57 7.17 -10.12
CA VAL A 3 4.13 6.47 -11.29
C VAL A 3 4.26 4.97 -11.02
N GLY A 4 4.07 4.14 -12.05
CA GLY A 4 4.22 2.68 -11.97
C GLY A 4 3.20 2.03 -11.03
N GLY A 5 3.63 1.00 -10.29
CA GLY A 5 2.79 0.27 -9.32
C GLY A 5 2.73 0.89 -7.91
N ILE A 6 3.29 2.09 -7.72
CA ILE A 6 3.24 2.80 -6.43
C ILE A 6 1.79 3.16 -6.05
N PRO A 7 0.94 3.68 -6.96
CA PRO A 7 -0.46 4.00 -6.64
C PRO A 7 -1.30 2.77 -6.28
N ASP A 8 -0.94 1.59 -6.79
CA ASP A 8 -1.63 0.32 -6.45
C ASP A 8 -1.23 -0.19 -5.05
N SER A 9 -0.03 0.16 -4.60
CA SER A 9 0.54 -0.28 -3.33
C SER A 9 0.14 0.63 -2.15
N ILE A 10 -0.11 1.91 -2.43
CA ILE A 10 -0.33 2.97 -1.43
C ILE A 10 -1.70 3.62 -1.63
N LYS A 11 -2.45 3.76 -0.54
CA LYS A 11 -3.65 4.59 -0.44
C LYS A 11 -3.30 5.97 0.08
N ASP A 12 -3.38 6.95 -0.81
CA ASP A 12 -3.06 8.35 -0.53
C ASP A 12 -3.78 8.92 0.70
N GLY A 13 -3.04 9.66 1.53
CA GLY A 13 -3.47 10.24 2.80
C GLY A 13 -3.79 9.24 3.92
N TYR A 14 -3.74 7.93 3.65
CA TYR A 14 -4.11 6.89 4.60
C TYR A 14 -2.91 6.08 5.10
N ASP A 15 -2.17 5.44 4.19
CA ASP A 15 -0.98 4.63 4.48
C ASP A 15 0.31 5.18 3.83
N GLY A 16 0.18 6.28 3.10
CA GLY A 16 1.27 7.08 2.55
C GLY A 16 0.73 8.40 1.98
N ILE A 17 1.63 9.24 1.45
CA ILE A 17 1.26 10.45 0.71
C ILE A 17 1.80 10.31 -0.71
N LEU A 18 0.92 10.42 -1.71
CA LEU A 18 1.28 10.37 -3.11
C LEU A 18 1.43 11.78 -3.66
N ILE A 19 2.63 12.06 -4.16
CA ILE A 19 2.98 13.36 -4.72
C ILE A 19 3.12 13.21 -6.23
N PRO A 20 2.61 14.16 -7.04
CA PRO A 20 2.87 14.19 -8.47
C PRO A 20 4.37 14.13 -8.77
N SER A 21 4.74 13.45 -9.85
CA SER A 21 6.13 13.41 -10.30
C SER A 21 6.62 14.81 -10.70
N HIS A 22 7.89 15.10 -10.46
CA HIS A 22 8.57 16.34 -10.85
C HIS A 22 8.04 17.63 -10.19
N ASP A 23 7.26 17.53 -9.11
CA ASP A 23 6.87 18.69 -8.31
C ASP A 23 7.65 18.74 -6.98
N SER A 24 8.79 19.43 -7.00
CA SER A 24 9.65 19.57 -5.83
C SER A 24 9.03 20.41 -4.72
N ASN A 25 8.14 21.35 -5.08
CA ASN A 25 7.50 22.24 -4.11
C ASN A 25 6.46 21.46 -3.30
N LEU A 26 5.60 20.70 -3.96
CA LEU A 26 4.66 19.80 -3.28
C LEU A 26 5.40 18.75 -2.45
N PHE A 27 6.55 18.27 -2.92
CA PHE A 27 7.38 17.34 -2.16
C PHE A 27 7.87 17.94 -0.84
N ALA A 28 8.38 19.17 -0.87
CA ALA A 28 8.82 19.87 0.33
C ALA A 28 7.64 20.13 1.30
N CYS A 29 6.50 20.61 0.79
CA CYS A 29 5.30 20.84 1.61
C CYS A 29 4.80 19.57 2.31
N ALA A 30 4.79 18.43 1.60
CA ALA A 30 4.37 17.16 2.20
C ALA A 30 5.34 16.67 3.28
N ILE A 31 6.65 16.86 3.09
CA ILE A 31 7.64 16.57 4.14
C ILE A 31 7.37 17.45 5.36
N GLU A 32 7.18 18.75 5.17
CA GLU A 32 6.90 19.69 6.25
C GLU A 32 5.64 19.31 7.01
N GLU A 33 4.56 18.97 6.30
CA GLU A 33 3.30 18.51 6.90
C GLU A 33 3.51 17.27 7.78
N VAL A 34 4.24 16.25 7.27
CA VAL A 34 4.52 15.02 8.04
C VAL A 34 5.41 15.28 9.25
N VAL A 35 6.36 16.20 9.15
CA VAL A 35 7.26 16.56 10.26
C VAL A 35 6.49 17.32 11.35
N GLN A 36 5.68 18.31 10.96
CA GLN A 36 4.98 19.20 11.89
C GLN A 36 3.73 18.56 12.50
N ASN A 37 3.03 17.67 11.77
CA ASN A 37 1.80 17.05 12.23
C ASN A 37 2.06 15.64 12.80
N SER A 38 2.17 15.53 14.13
CA SER A 38 2.41 14.25 14.80
C SER A 38 1.29 13.23 14.59
N ASP A 39 0.03 13.68 14.55
CA ASP A 39 -1.12 12.78 14.44
C ASP A 39 -1.23 12.19 13.05
N LEU A 40 -1.00 13.01 12.01
CA LEU A 40 -0.84 12.53 10.64
C LEU A 40 0.28 11.49 10.56
N ARG A 41 1.47 11.82 11.08
CA ARG A 41 2.62 10.93 11.05
C ARG A 41 2.34 9.59 11.73
N GLN A 42 1.70 9.58 12.89
CA GLN A 42 1.37 8.34 13.59
C GLN A 42 0.34 7.49 12.83
N ARG A 43 -0.67 8.12 12.22
CA ARG A 43 -1.64 7.40 11.36
C ARG A 43 -0.96 6.76 10.15
N LEU A 44 -0.12 7.53 9.44
CA LEU A 44 0.62 7.03 8.28
C LEU A 44 1.54 5.87 8.65
N ILE A 45 2.28 5.98 9.77
CA ILE A 45 3.13 4.90 10.28
C ILE A 45 2.30 3.63 10.53
N LYS A 46 1.23 3.74 11.33
CA LYS A 46 0.40 2.59 11.71
C LYS A 46 -0.19 1.89 10.48
N ASN A 47 -0.81 2.66 9.59
CA ASN A 47 -1.48 2.12 8.42
C ASN A 47 -0.48 1.61 7.38
N GLY A 48 0.62 2.33 7.16
CA GLY A 48 1.72 1.92 6.29
C GLY A 48 2.36 0.61 6.73
N TYR A 49 2.60 0.42 8.03
CA TYR A 49 3.09 -0.85 8.56
C TYR A 49 2.09 -2.01 8.37
N SER A 50 0.80 -1.75 8.58
CA SER A 50 -0.23 -2.76 8.32
C SER A 50 -0.26 -3.16 6.85
N ARG A 51 -0.25 -2.17 5.95
CA ARG A 51 -0.27 -2.36 4.51
C ARG A 51 0.96 -3.11 4.01
N ALA A 52 2.15 -2.75 4.51
CA ALA A 52 3.40 -3.40 4.13
C ALA A 52 3.42 -4.90 4.45
N ARG A 53 2.75 -5.33 5.54
CA ARG A 53 2.63 -6.76 5.89
C ARG A 53 1.77 -7.55 4.91
N GLU A 54 0.81 -6.91 4.25
CA GLU A 54 -0.06 -7.54 3.23
C GLU A 54 0.62 -7.65 1.86
N LEU A 55 1.65 -6.83 1.61
CA LEU A 55 2.34 -6.73 0.32
C LEU A 55 3.64 -7.55 0.28
N THR A 56 3.72 -8.59 1.11
CA THR A 56 4.86 -9.52 1.16
C THR A 56 4.74 -10.63 0.13
N ILE A 57 5.86 -11.29 -0.17
CA ILE A 57 5.86 -12.45 -1.09
C ILE A 57 5.06 -13.60 -0.47
N GLU A 58 5.15 -13.77 0.85
CA GLU A 58 4.42 -14.76 1.63
C GLU A 58 2.91 -14.54 1.47
N SER A 59 2.41 -13.32 1.77
CA SER A 59 0.99 -12.99 1.60
C SER A 59 0.52 -13.10 0.15
N PHE A 60 1.38 -12.79 -0.82
CA PHE A 60 1.06 -12.99 -2.23
C PHE A 60 0.94 -14.49 -2.59
N THR A 61 1.86 -15.31 -2.08
CA THR A 61 1.88 -16.76 -2.29
C THR A 61 0.64 -17.41 -1.70
N GLU A 62 0.29 -17.06 -0.45
CA GLU A 62 -0.94 -17.53 0.22
C GLU A 62 -2.18 -17.19 -0.59
N ARG A 63 -2.27 -15.95 -1.12
CA ARG A 63 -3.39 -15.53 -1.96
C ARG A 63 -3.47 -16.32 -3.26
N ILE A 64 -2.34 -16.60 -3.92
CA ILE A 64 -2.32 -17.43 -5.13
C ILE A 64 -2.78 -18.86 -4.81
N LEU A 65 -2.23 -19.47 -3.76
CA LEU A 65 -2.58 -20.84 -3.36
C LEU A 65 -4.07 -20.96 -3.07
N ALA A 66 -4.64 -20.04 -2.29
CA ALA A 66 -6.07 -20.04 -1.99
C ALA A 66 -6.94 -20.02 -3.26
N VAL A 67 -6.56 -19.23 -4.28
CA VAL A 67 -7.29 -19.19 -5.56
C VAL A 67 -7.17 -20.51 -6.32
N LEU A 68 -6.00 -21.14 -6.32
CA LEU A 68 -5.80 -22.42 -6.99
C LEU A 68 -6.57 -23.55 -6.30
N GLU A 69 -6.56 -23.58 -4.96
CA GLU A 69 -7.31 -24.55 -4.15
C GLU A 69 -8.82 -24.46 -4.41
N MET A 70 -9.38 -23.24 -4.40
CA MET A 70 -10.79 -23.01 -4.74
C MET A 70 -11.18 -23.57 -6.12
N GLN A 71 -10.29 -23.46 -7.12
CA GLN A 71 -10.54 -23.96 -8.47
C GLN A 71 -10.41 -25.49 -8.56
N ILE A 72 -9.55 -26.10 -7.75
CA ILE A 72 -9.39 -27.55 -7.68
C ILE A 72 -10.63 -28.18 -7.03
N GLU A 73 -11.10 -27.62 -5.92
CA GLU A 73 -12.30 -28.08 -5.21
C GLU A 73 -13.55 -27.95 -6.08
N SER A 74 -13.74 -26.78 -6.73
CA SER A 74 -14.86 -26.56 -7.65
C SER A 74 -14.90 -27.51 -8.86
N LYS A 75 -13.76 -28.09 -9.26
CA LYS A 75 -13.69 -29.08 -10.35
C LYS A 75 -13.88 -30.52 -9.88
N ASN A 76 -13.70 -30.79 -8.60
CA ASN A 76 -13.86 -32.13 -8.02
C ASN A 76 -15.32 -32.40 -7.62
N ASP A 77 -16.09 -31.34 -7.40
CA ASP A 77 -17.54 -31.37 -7.11
C ASP A 77 -18.43 -31.33 -8.39
N ALA A 78 -17.83 -31.33 -9.59
CA ALA A 78 -18.50 -31.29 -10.89
C ALA A 78 -18.25 -32.58 -11.71
#